data_AF-A0A3B0YFD2-F1
#
_entry.id   AF-A0A3B0YFD2-F1
#
_cell.length_a   1.000
_cell.length_b   1.000
_cell.length_c   1.000
_cell.angle_alpha   90.00
_cell.angle_beta   90.00
_cell.angle_gamma   90.00
#
_symmetry.space_group_name_H-M   'P 1'
#
loop_
_entity.id
_entity.type
_entity.pdbx_description
1 polymer ?
#
loop_
_entity_poly.entity_id
_entity_poly.type
_entity_poly.pdbx_seq_one_letter_code
_entity_poly.pdbx_strand_id
1 'polypeptide(L)'
;MSVDFTFSQAGLPQPLFELMVDIEREMGKAGFKKSSSVYKVDLDERGVFEESEKYVISGKKFSESENDLKGWKGLSVEFNSKEYTVYFLICSYRNQYLNSFVEISGKVIEKLKSENKMDGFIRLISIVALSMKSQGGFGTFELPFEPVSPKKIIPCIFNTPDGVPALMGLVSRKVADEVEIRNKASSEFKIYPLNSSFYFFENKDFSS
;
A
#
# COMPACT_ATOMS: atom_id res chain seq x y z
N MET A 1 10.21 3.03 -14.22
CA MET A 1 9.22 3.76 -13.42
C MET A 1 8.31 2.71 -12.80
N SER A 2 8.30 2.63 -11.47
CA SER A 2 7.32 1.88 -10.70
C SER A 2 6.05 2.71 -10.55
N VAL A 3 5.02 2.11 -10.00
CA VAL A 3 3.91 2.80 -9.38
C VAL A 3 3.93 2.40 -7.92
N ASP A 4 4.06 3.39 -7.06
CA ASP A 4 4.18 3.21 -5.63
C ASP A 4 2.87 3.64 -4.98
N PHE A 5 2.25 2.73 -4.24
CA PHE A 5 0.97 2.97 -3.59
C PHE A 5 1.15 3.11 -2.08
N THR A 6 0.83 4.30 -1.54
CA THR A 6 0.93 4.63 -0.12
C THR A 6 -0.38 4.35 0.60
N PHE A 7 -0.30 3.71 1.76
CA PHE A 7 -1.41 3.55 2.71
C PHE A 7 -0.99 4.04 4.08
N SER A 8 -1.89 4.73 4.78
CA SER A 8 -1.69 5.11 6.19
C SER A 8 -2.76 4.48 7.08
N GLN A 9 -2.33 3.85 8.18
CA GLN A 9 -3.24 3.23 9.14
C GLN A 9 -4.20 4.24 9.78
N ALA A 10 -5.47 3.88 9.90
CA ALA A 10 -6.42 4.65 10.70
C ALA A 10 -6.32 4.32 12.19
N GLY A 11 -6.38 5.34 13.04
CA GLY A 11 -6.46 5.16 14.49
C GLY A 11 -5.12 4.77 15.12
N LEU A 12 -5.18 4.06 16.25
CA LEU A 12 -3.99 3.64 16.98
C LEU A 12 -3.17 2.62 16.18
N PRO A 13 -1.83 2.70 16.23
CA PRO A 13 -0.98 1.81 15.47
C PRO A 13 -1.16 0.36 15.95
N GLN A 14 -1.48 -0.53 15.02
CA GLN A 14 -1.43 -1.97 15.26
C GLN A 14 0.04 -2.40 15.36
N PRO A 15 0.38 -3.42 16.16
CA PRO A 15 1.72 -3.99 16.12
C PRO A 15 2.10 -4.43 14.69
N LEU A 16 3.27 -4.00 14.22
CA LEU A 16 3.79 -4.29 12.88
C LEU A 16 3.75 -5.78 12.54
N PHE A 17 4.13 -6.62 13.51
CA PHE A 17 4.15 -8.07 13.34
C PHE A 17 2.75 -8.66 13.06
N GLU A 18 1.75 -8.27 13.84
CA GLU A 18 0.37 -8.73 13.63
C GLU A 18 -0.15 -8.32 12.25
N LEU A 19 0.14 -7.08 11.84
CA LEU A 19 -0.21 -6.60 10.51
C LEU A 19 0.42 -7.46 9.41
N MET A 20 1.69 -7.85 9.56
CA MET A 20 2.36 -8.70 8.57
C MET A 20 1.78 -10.11 8.51
N VAL A 21 1.40 -10.69 9.65
CA VAL A 21 0.73 -11.99 9.69
C VAL A 21 -0.60 -11.92 8.94
N ASP A 22 -1.37 -10.84 9.15
CA ASP A 22 -2.63 -10.62 8.44
C ASP A 22 -2.43 -10.42 6.93
N ILE A 23 -1.47 -9.58 6.53
CA ILE A 23 -1.13 -9.36 5.11
C ILE A 23 -0.66 -10.67 4.47
N GLU A 24 0.25 -11.43 5.08
CA GLU A 24 0.74 -12.70 4.53
C GLU A 24 -0.38 -13.71 4.33
N ARG A 25 -1.30 -13.82 5.30
CA ARG A 25 -2.45 -14.71 5.21
C ARG A 25 -3.35 -14.35 4.02
N GLU A 26 -3.72 -13.08 3.89
CA GLU A 26 -4.63 -12.63 2.83
C GLU A 26 -3.97 -12.63 1.45
N MET A 27 -2.69 -12.28 1.37
CA MET A 27 -1.88 -12.40 0.14
C MET A 27 -1.75 -13.85 -0.31
N GLY A 28 -1.56 -14.79 0.64
CA GLY A 28 -1.56 -16.23 0.36
C GLY A 28 -2.89 -16.72 -0.25
N LYS A 29 -4.03 -16.27 0.28
CA LYS A 29 -5.36 -16.53 -0.31
C LYS A 29 -5.55 -15.88 -1.69
N ALA A 30 -4.77 -14.85 -2.00
CA ALA A 30 -4.74 -14.23 -3.32
C ALA A 30 -3.75 -14.91 -4.30
N GLY A 31 -3.08 -15.98 -3.88
CA GLY A 31 -2.16 -16.74 -4.73
C GLY A 31 -0.74 -16.18 -4.78
N PHE A 32 -0.40 -15.24 -3.89
CA PHE A 32 0.95 -14.73 -3.74
C PHE A 32 1.77 -15.59 -2.78
N LYS A 33 3.07 -15.65 -3.03
CA LYS A 33 4.06 -16.31 -2.18
C LYS A 33 5.06 -15.28 -1.68
N LYS A 34 5.20 -15.17 -0.36
CA LYS A 34 6.23 -14.35 0.28
C LYS A 34 7.62 -14.80 -0.13
N SER A 35 8.54 -13.85 -0.34
CA SER A 35 9.96 -14.12 -0.51
C SER A 35 10.57 -14.77 0.73
N SER A 36 11.68 -15.47 0.54
CA SER A 36 12.43 -16.12 1.62
C SER A 36 13.23 -15.13 2.47
N SER A 37 13.30 -13.87 2.05
CA SER A 37 14.01 -12.80 2.74
C SER A 37 13.07 -11.66 3.10
N VAL A 38 13.28 -11.11 4.28
CA VAL A 38 12.69 -9.85 4.74
C VAL A 38 13.82 -8.93 5.17
N TYR A 39 13.64 -7.63 5.04
CA TYR A 39 14.63 -6.67 5.48
C TYR A 39 14.08 -5.81 6.58
N LYS A 40 14.91 -5.50 7.57
CA LYS A 40 14.61 -4.48 8.56
C LYS A 40 14.68 -3.13 7.89
N VAL A 41 13.68 -2.32 8.20
CA VAL A 41 13.55 -0.99 7.65
C VAL A 41 13.47 0.00 8.80
N ASP A 42 14.33 0.99 8.72
CA ASP A 42 14.31 2.15 9.60
C ASP A 42 14.06 3.42 8.75
N LEU A 43 13.94 4.57 9.42
CA LEU A 43 13.81 5.87 8.78
C LEU A 43 15.03 6.71 9.12
N ASP A 44 15.64 7.33 8.12
CA ASP A 44 16.73 8.27 8.32
C ASP A 44 16.24 9.60 8.95
N GLU A 45 17.16 10.53 9.20
CA GLU A 45 16.83 11.83 9.82
C GLU A 45 15.87 12.69 8.98
N ARG A 46 15.80 12.44 7.67
CA ARG A 46 14.88 13.10 6.74
C ARG A 46 13.52 12.39 6.68
N GLY A 47 13.39 11.22 7.31
CA GLY A 47 12.19 10.40 7.26
C GLY A 47 12.12 9.50 6.02
N VAL A 48 13.25 9.25 5.37
CA VAL A 48 13.35 8.37 4.19
C VAL A 48 13.64 6.93 4.63
N PHE A 49 13.09 5.97 3.90
CA PHE A 49 13.28 4.55 4.14
C PHE A 49 14.72 4.11 3.93
N GLU A 50 15.24 3.34 4.89
CA GLU A 50 16.55 2.71 4.80
C GLU A 50 16.45 1.23 5.20
N GLU A 51 16.83 0.33 4.28
CA GLU A 51 16.97 -1.08 4.57
C GLU A 51 18.35 -1.36 5.20
N SER A 52 18.37 -1.92 6.41
CA SER A 52 19.62 -2.04 7.17
C SER A 52 20.07 -3.48 7.42
N GLU A 53 19.13 -4.43 7.53
CA GLU A 53 19.42 -5.79 7.98
C GLU A 53 18.58 -6.80 7.21
N LYS A 54 19.19 -7.87 6.70
CA LYS A 54 18.48 -8.96 5.99
C LYS A 54 18.26 -10.14 6.91
N TYR A 55 17.01 -10.59 7.03
CA TYR A 55 16.64 -11.83 7.72
C TYR A 55 16.07 -12.87 6.75
N VAL A 56 16.60 -14.09 6.80
CA VAL A 56 16.16 -15.20 5.95
C VAL A 56 15.09 -16.01 6.69
N ILE A 57 13.83 -15.82 6.29
CA ILE A 57 12.64 -16.48 6.85
C ILE A 57 12.27 -17.77 6.08
N SER A 58 13.18 -18.31 5.26
CA SER A 58 12.92 -19.39 4.29
C SER A 58 12.02 -20.51 4.82
N GLY A 59 10.85 -20.69 4.18
CA GLY A 59 9.89 -21.75 4.51
C GLY A 59 9.02 -21.49 5.74
N LYS A 60 9.29 -20.43 6.52
CA LYS A 60 8.51 -20.06 7.69
C LYS A 60 7.47 -18.99 7.37
N LYS A 61 6.32 -19.08 8.04
CA LYS A 61 5.32 -18.00 8.08
C LYS A 61 5.81 -16.87 9.00
N PHE A 62 5.29 -15.66 8.81
CA PHE A 62 5.56 -14.57 9.76
C PHE A 62 5.17 -14.98 11.18
N SER A 63 4.04 -15.66 11.36
CA SER A 63 3.54 -16.13 12.66
C SER A 63 4.52 -17.03 13.43
N GLU A 64 5.52 -17.59 12.76
CA GLU A 64 6.55 -18.48 13.34
C GLU A 64 7.87 -17.75 13.65
N SER A 65 7.94 -16.45 13.37
CA SER A 65 9.17 -15.65 13.42
C SER A 65 9.04 -14.41 14.32
N GLU A 66 8.08 -14.42 15.25
CA GLU A 66 7.81 -13.27 16.14
C GLU A 66 9.06 -12.85 16.92
N ASN A 67 9.76 -13.81 17.52
CA ASN A 67 10.95 -13.55 18.32
C ASN A 67 12.08 -12.92 17.50
N ASP A 68 12.18 -13.26 16.21
CA ASP A 68 13.25 -12.79 15.33
C ASP A 68 12.97 -11.37 14.81
N LEU A 69 11.70 -11.00 14.69
CA LEU A 69 11.26 -9.70 14.16
C LEU A 69 10.83 -8.73 15.25
N LYS A 70 10.89 -9.15 16.52
CA LYS A 70 10.45 -8.35 17.66
C LYS A 70 11.26 -7.08 17.78
N GLY A 71 10.56 -5.95 17.94
CA GLY A 71 11.18 -4.64 18.13
C GLY A 71 11.60 -3.94 16.83
N TRP A 72 11.43 -4.58 15.67
CA TRP A 72 11.60 -3.89 14.39
C TRP A 72 10.53 -2.81 14.24
N LYS A 73 10.95 -1.61 13.84
CA LYS A 73 10.05 -0.47 13.60
C LYS A 73 9.50 -0.46 12.18
N GLY A 74 10.18 -1.12 11.25
CA GLY A 74 9.71 -1.35 9.91
C GLY A 74 10.28 -2.63 9.33
N LEU A 75 9.66 -3.11 8.26
CA LEU A 75 10.21 -4.15 7.43
C LEU A 75 9.86 -3.96 5.96
N SER A 76 10.63 -4.61 5.10
CA SER A 76 10.28 -4.82 3.71
C SER A 76 10.23 -6.31 3.37
N VAL A 77 9.41 -6.64 2.38
CA VAL A 77 9.26 -8.01 1.89
C VAL A 77 8.64 -8.02 0.51
N GLU A 78 9.11 -8.93 -0.34
CA GLU A 78 8.50 -9.18 -1.64
C GLU A 78 7.44 -10.27 -1.55
N PHE A 79 6.36 -10.11 -2.32
CA PHE A 79 5.40 -11.17 -2.60
C PHE A 79 5.32 -11.42 -4.10
N ASN A 80 5.36 -12.69 -4.48
CA ASN A 80 5.45 -13.13 -5.86
C ASN A 80 4.18 -13.87 -6.28
N SER A 81 3.60 -13.50 -7.40
CA SER A 81 2.55 -14.27 -8.08
C SER A 81 3.10 -14.91 -9.35
N LYS A 82 2.24 -15.57 -10.14
CA LYS A 82 2.61 -16.00 -11.50
C LYS A 82 2.77 -14.83 -12.48
N GLU A 83 2.17 -13.69 -12.18
CA GLU A 83 2.04 -12.58 -13.13
C GLU A 83 3.08 -11.50 -12.86
N TYR A 84 3.37 -11.22 -11.59
CA TYR A 84 4.29 -10.17 -11.16
C TYR A 84 4.71 -10.32 -9.68
N THR A 85 5.77 -9.58 -9.34
CA THR A 85 6.24 -9.36 -7.97
C THR A 85 5.78 -7.99 -7.50
N VAL A 86 5.45 -7.92 -6.22
CA VAL A 86 5.20 -6.67 -5.51
C VAL A 86 6.17 -6.58 -4.35
N TYR A 87 6.66 -5.37 -4.12
CA TYR A 87 7.53 -5.08 -2.98
C TYR A 87 6.73 -4.29 -1.95
N PHE A 88 6.69 -4.81 -0.72
CA PHE A 88 6.04 -4.17 0.40
C PHE A 88 7.06 -3.57 1.32
N LEU A 89 6.76 -2.38 1.80
CA LEU A 89 7.59 -1.63 2.73
C LEU A 89 6.68 -1.03 3.79
N ILE A 90 6.80 -1.46 5.05
CA ILE A 90 5.93 -1.01 6.14
C ILE A 90 6.78 -0.46 7.27
N CYS A 91 6.47 0.74 7.77
CA CYS A 91 7.15 1.31 8.93
C CYS A 91 6.19 1.97 9.91
N SER A 92 6.60 2.00 11.18
CA SER A 92 6.07 2.90 12.18
C SER A 92 6.70 4.27 12.02
N TYR A 93 5.86 5.26 11.68
CA TYR A 93 6.29 6.64 11.57
C TYR A 93 6.09 7.36 12.90
N ARG A 94 7.17 7.94 13.42
CA ARG A 94 7.21 8.67 14.70
C ARG A 94 6.56 7.90 15.87
N ASN A 95 6.52 6.56 15.79
CA ASN A 95 5.82 5.68 16.73
C ASN A 95 4.31 5.99 16.90
N GLN A 96 3.68 6.68 15.93
CA GLN A 96 2.28 7.13 16.04
C GLN A 96 1.32 6.38 15.11
N TYR A 97 1.79 5.97 13.93
CA TYR A 97 0.97 5.27 12.94
C TYR A 97 1.87 4.44 12.03
N LEU A 98 1.26 3.51 11.29
CA LEU A 98 1.95 2.74 10.25
C LEU A 98 1.71 3.36 8.87
N ASN A 99 2.76 3.41 8.05
CA ASN A 99 2.64 3.52 6.60
C ASN A 99 3.04 2.21 5.94
N SER A 100 2.36 1.88 4.85
CA SER A 100 2.71 0.79 3.95
C SER A 100 2.84 1.33 2.55
N PHE A 101 3.88 0.89 1.86
CA PHE A 101 4.13 1.17 0.47
C PHE A 101 4.12 -0.13 -0.29
N VAL A 102 3.48 -0.07 -1.45
CA VAL A 102 3.40 -1.19 -2.38
C VAL A 102 3.98 -0.70 -3.68
N GLU A 103 5.17 -1.20 -4.00
CA GLU A 103 5.84 -0.91 -5.25
C GLU A 103 5.55 -2.02 -6.26
N ILE A 104 5.14 -1.62 -7.47
CA ILE A 104 4.99 -2.49 -8.63
C ILE A 104 5.52 -1.77 -9.86
N SER A 105 6.16 -2.48 -10.78
CA SER A 105 6.64 -1.85 -12.03
C SER A 105 5.49 -1.24 -12.84
N GLY A 106 5.64 -0.01 -13.34
CA GLY A 106 4.63 0.66 -14.18
C GLY A 106 4.32 -0.13 -15.46
N LYS A 107 5.35 -0.77 -16.06
CA LYS A 107 5.18 -1.69 -17.20
C LYS A 107 4.29 -2.89 -16.87
N VAL A 108 4.31 -3.35 -15.62
CA VAL A 108 3.42 -4.43 -15.17
C VAL A 108 1.99 -3.91 -15.08
N ILE A 109 1.76 -2.71 -14.56
CA ILE A 109 0.41 -2.12 -14.52
C ILE A 109 -0.14 -1.94 -15.95
N GLU A 110 0.64 -1.36 -16.86
CA GLU A 110 0.25 -1.21 -18.28
C GLU A 110 -0.12 -2.55 -18.91
N LYS A 111 0.70 -3.58 -18.66
CA LYS A 111 0.44 -4.94 -19.14
C LYS A 111 -0.85 -5.50 -18.56
N LEU A 112 -1.05 -5.43 -17.24
CA LEU A 112 -2.28 -5.89 -16.57
C LEU A 112 -3.51 -5.18 -17.12
N LYS A 113 -3.42 -3.89 -17.46
CA LYS A 113 -4.48 -3.13 -18.11
C LYS A 113 -4.78 -3.65 -19.52
N SER A 114 -3.74 -3.84 -20.34
CA SER A 114 -3.89 -4.36 -21.71
C SER A 114 -4.49 -5.77 -21.77
N GLU A 115 -4.23 -6.58 -20.74
CA GLU A 115 -4.76 -7.94 -20.61
C GLU A 115 -6.11 -8.01 -19.87
N ASN A 116 -6.67 -6.87 -19.45
CA ASN A 116 -7.89 -6.79 -18.64
C ASN A 116 -7.80 -7.59 -17.32
N LYS A 117 -6.66 -7.48 -16.63
CA LYS A 117 -6.33 -8.18 -15.36
C LYS A 117 -6.07 -7.24 -14.19
N MET A 118 -6.52 -5.99 -14.29
CA MET A 118 -6.35 -5.00 -13.21
C MET A 118 -7.00 -5.43 -11.89
N ASP A 119 -8.03 -6.27 -11.93
CA ASP A 119 -8.70 -6.82 -10.74
C ASP A 119 -7.72 -7.46 -9.74
N GLY A 120 -6.66 -8.12 -10.24
CA GLY A 120 -5.64 -8.73 -9.38
C GLY A 120 -4.86 -7.68 -8.56
N PHE A 121 -4.45 -6.59 -9.21
CA PHE A 121 -3.78 -5.47 -8.56
C PHE A 121 -4.72 -4.77 -7.57
N ILE A 122 -5.95 -4.49 -7.97
CA ILE A 122 -6.91 -3.79 -7.11
C ILE A 122 -7.28 -4.65 -5.88
N ARG A 123 -7.37 -5.98 -6.03
CA ARG A 123 -7.55 -6.91 -4.91
C ARG A 123 -6.38 -6.85 -3.92
N LEU A 124 -5.15 -6.77 -4.42
CA LEU A 124 -3.95 -6.63 -3.59
C LEU A 124 -3.96 -5.34 -2.77
N ILE A 125 -4.24 -4.20 -3.42
CA ILE A 125 -4.40 -2.90 -2.76
C ILE A 125 -5.49 -2.97 -1.68
N SER A 126 -6.61 -3.67 -1.96
CA SER A 126 -7.68 -3.88 -0.98
C SER A 126 -7.23 -4.65 0.26
N ILE A 127 -6.46 -5.73 0.06
CA ILE A 127 -5.98 -6.58 1.16
C ILE A 127 -5.19 -5.74 2.15
N VAL A 128 -4.26 -4.93 1.64
CA VAL A 128 -3.37 -4.10 2.45
C VAL A 128 -4.17 -3.04 3.20
N ALA A 129 -5.04 -2.33 2.49
CA ALA A 129 -5.89 -1.31 3.08
C ALA A 129 -6.81 -1.86 4.17
N LEU A 130 -7.39 -3.04 3.97
CA LEU A 130 -8.25 -3.71 4.95
C LEU A 130 -7.45 -4.15 6.18
N SER A 131 -6.32 -4.83 5.99
CA SER A 131 -5.46 -5.30 7.09
C SER A 131 -4.93 -4.12 7.93
N MET A 132 -4.55 -3.03 7.28
CA MET A 132 -4.12 -1.80 7.97
C MET A 132 -5.26 -0.99 8.58
N LYS A 133 -6.52 -1.37 8.32
CA LYS A 133 -7.70 -0.57 8.66
C LYS A 133 -7.57 0.87 8.14
N SER A 134 -7.06 1.05 6.93
CA SER A 134 -6.70 2.35 6.37
C SER A 134 -7.91 3.28 6.16
N GLN A 135 -7.70 4.59 6.30
CA GLN A 135 -8.66 5.62 5.85
C GLN A 135 -8.62 5.82 4.33
N GLY A 136 -7.48 5.53 3.71
CA GLY A 136 -7.28 5.67 2.28
C GLY A 136 -5.84 5.42 1.83
N GLY A 137 -5.58 5.66 0.57
CA GLY A 137 -4.26 5.55 -0.02
C GLY A 137 -4.22 6.16 -1.41
N PHE A 138 -3.03 6.39 -1.93
CA PHE A 138 -2.83 6.97 -3.25
C PHE A 138 -1.61 6.36 -3.93
N GLY A 139 -1.67 6.28 -5.26
CA GLY A 139 -0.61 5.75 -6.11
C GLY A 139 -0.03 6.80 -7.04
N THR A 140 1.29 6.93 -7.09
CA THR A 140 2.04 7.83 -7.97
C THR A 140 3.14 7.06 -8.71
N PHE A 141 3.77 7.67 -9.73
CA PHE A 141 4.94 7.07 -10.40
C PHE A 141 6.19 7.06 -9.53
N GLU A 142 6.28 8.02 -8.62
CA GLU A 142 7.35 8.13 -7.65
C GLU A 142 6.72 8.41 -6.29
N LEU A 143 7.09 7.61 -5.31
CA LEU A 143 6.68 7.81 -3.94
C LEU A 143 7.20 9.15 -3.37
N PRO A 144 6.43 9.88 -2.56
CA PRO A 144 7.06 10.82 -1.64
C PRO A 144 7.99 10.06 -0.69
N PHE A 145 9.27 10.44 -0.65
CA PHE A 145 10.25 9.76 0.21
C PHE A 145 9.89 9.81 1.71
N GLU A 146 9.03 10.75 2.13
CA GLU A 146 8.55 10.85 3.51
C GLU A 146 7.17 10.20 3.72
N PRO A 147 6.97 9.46 4.83
CA PRO A 147 5.68 8.88 5.19
C PRO A 147 4.56 9.92 5.39
N VAL A 148 3.40 9.65 4.80
CA VAL A 148 2.23 10.54 4.87
C VAL A 148 1.40 10.26 6.13
N SER A 149 0.95 11.31 6.83
CA SER A 149 0.07 11.15 8.00
C SER A 149 -1.37 10.83 7.60
N PRO A 150 -2.15 10.08 8.41
CA PRO A 150 -3.54 9.72 8.07
C PRO A 150 -4.42 10.93 7.67
N LYS A 151 -4.30 12.06 8.38
CA LYS A 151 -5.06 13.29 8.07
C LYS A 151 -4.76 13.90 6.69
N LYS A 152 -3.61 13.56 6.09
CA LYS A 152 -3.18 14.06 4.77
C LYS A 152 -3.46 13.06 3.65
N ILE A 153 -3.81 11.80 3.96
CA ILE A 153 -3.90 10.75 2.95
C ILE A 153 -4.96 11.04 1.87
N ILE A 154 -6.14 11.53 2.28
CA ILE A 154 -7.23 11.88 1.36
C ILE A 154 -6.89 13.13 0.54
N PRO A 155 -6.44 14.26 1.15
CA PRO A 155 -5.97 15.40 0.38
C PRO A 155 -4.90 15.05 -0.68
N CYS A 156 -3.97 14.15 -0.35
CA CYS A 156 -2.89 13.74 -1.26
C CYS A 156 -3.35 12.95 -2.49
N ILE A 157 -4.59 12.45 -2.53
CA ILE A 157 -5.15 11.85 -3.76
C ILE A 157 -5.34 12.92 -4.82
N PHE A 158 -5.80 14.11 -4.42
CA PHE A 158 -6.13 15.22 -5.32
C PHE A 158 -4.94 16.13 -5.59
N ASN A 159 -4.03 16.23 -4.62
CA ASN A 159 -2.85 17.07 -4.73
C ASN A 159 -1.69 16.44 -3.96
N THR A 160 -0.82 15.72 -4.68
CA THR A 160 0.40 15.14 -4.12
C THR A 160 1.34 16.26 -3.62
N PRO A 161 2.39 15.94 -2.86
CA PRO A 161 3.39 16.93 -2.47
C PRO A 161 4.00 17.73 -3.64
N ASP A 162 3.99 17.18 -4.85
CA ASP A 162 4.54 17.79 -6.06
C ASP A 162 3.53 18.67 -6.83
N GLY A 163 2.30 18.82 -6.31
CA GLY A 163 1.31 19.71 -6.92
C GLY A 163 0.42 19.06 -7.99
N VAL A 164 0.50 17.74 -8.17
CA VAL A 164 -0.26 17.00 -9.21
C VAL A 164 -1.21 15.99 -8.57
N PRO A 165 -2.35 15.64 -9.22
CA PRO A 165 -3.19 14.55 -8.73
C PRO A 165 -2.48 13.20 -8.79
N ALA A 166 -2.85 12.28 -7.89
CA ALA A 166 -2.36 10.91 -7.94
C ALA A 166 -2.85 10.18 -9.21
N LEU A 167 -2.15 9.12 -9.62
CA LEU A 167 -2.60 8.22 -10.69
C LEU A 167 -3.79 7.37 -10.24
N MET A 168 -3.77 6.97 -8.98
CA MET A 168 -4.79 6.11 -8.38
C MET A 168 -5.05 6.53 -6.95
N GLY A 169 -6.25 6.24 -6.46
CA GLY A 169 -6.64 6.53 -5.09
C GLY A 169 -7.47 5.41 -4.49
N LEU A 170 -7.53 5.39 -3.16
CA LEU A 170 -8.40 4.54 -2.38
C LEU A 170 -8.95 5.35 -1.21
N VAL A 171 -10.26 5.33 -0.97
CA VAL A 171 -10.88 6.00 0.19
C VAL A 171 -11.85 5.05 0.87
N SER A 172 -11.78 4.98 2.20
CA SER A 172 -12.71 4.18 2.99
C SER A 172 -14.09 4.84 3.03
N ARG A 173 -15.12 4.00 2.82
CA ARG A 173 -16.54 4.36 2.95
C ARG A 173 -16.93 4.87 4.34
N LYS A 174 -16.09 4.64 5.35
CA LYS A 174 -16.31 5.14 6.72
C LYS A 174 -15.95 6.62 6.88
N VAL A 175 -15.19 7.18 5.95
CA VAL A 175 -14.53 8.49 6.10
C VAL A 175 -15.17 9.55 5.20
N ALA A 176 -15.69 9.14 4.04
CA ALA A 176 -16.47 9.99 3.16
C ALA A 176 -17.55 9.15 2.47
N ASP A 177 -18.74 9.73 2.34
CA ASP A 177 -19.83 9.11 1.59
C ASP A 177 -19.63 9.24 0.07
N GLU A 178 -20.41 8.48 -0.70
CA GLU A 178 -20.26 8.46 -2.17
C GLU A 178 -20.47 9.81 -2.82
N VAL A 179 -21.37 10.63 -2.27
CA VAL A 179 -21.77 11.91 -2.85
C VAL A 179 -20.63 12.91 -2.67
N GLU A 180 -20.07 12.99 -1.46
CA GLU A 180 -18.89 13.80 -1.17
C GLU A 180 -17.71 13.43 -2.06
N ILE A 181 -17.47 12.12 -2.20
CA ILE A 181 -16.41 11.58 -3.05
C ILE A 181 -16.62 11.92 -4.52
N ARG A 182 -17.83 11.71 -5.06
CA ARG A 182 -18.14 12.02 -6.47
C ARG A 182 -17.99 13.51 -6.74
N ASN A 183 -18.43 14.37 -5.82
CA ASN A 183 -18.29 15.81 -5.99
C ASN A 183 -16.83 16.27 -6.02
N LYS A 184 -15.94 15.65 -5.23
CA LYS A 184 -14.51 15.98 -5.18
C LYS A 184 -13.69 15.36 -6.31
N ALA A 185 -14.02 14.14 -6.73
CA ALA A 185 -13.16 13.34 -7.61
C ALA A 185 -13.66 13.24 -9.06
N SER A 186 -14.93 13.52 -9.35
CA SER A 186 -15.51 13.20 -10.68
C SER A 186 -14.91 13.98 -11.85
N SER A 187 -14.27 15.13 -11.64
CA SER A 187 -13.57 15.88 -12.69
C SER A 187 -12.31 15.15 -13.16
N GLU A 188 -11.51 14.61 -12.23
CA GLU A 188 -10.16 14.08 -12.49
C GLU A 188 -10.09 12.54 -12.51
N PHE A 189 -11.02 11.87 -11.83
CA PHE A 189 -10.96 10.43 -11.61
C PHE A 189 -12.22 9.70 -12.12
N LYS A 190 -12.02 8.46 -12.56
CA LYS A 190 -13.06 7.43 -12.63
C LYS A 190 -13.16 6.78 -11.25
N ILE A 191 -14.38 6.53 -10.79
CA ILE A 191 -14.66 6.06 -9.43
C ILE A 191 -15.31 4.68 -9.51
N TYR A 192 -14.72 3.72 -8.81
CA TYR A 192 -15.15 2.32 -8.79
C TYR A 192 -15.47 1.89 -7.35
N PRO A 193 -16.65 1.30 -7.10
CA PRO A 193 -16.90 0.61 -5.84
C PRO A 193 -16.08 -0.68 -5.83
N LEU A 194 -15.04 -0.74 -5.01
CA LEU A 194 -14.15 -1.90 -4.96
C LEU A 194 -14.72 -3.02 -4.10
N ASN A 195 -15.34 -2.66 -2.98
CA ASN A 195 -16.08 -3.56 -2.10
C ASN A 195 -17.01 -2.74 -1.20
N SER A 196 -17.60 -3.38 -0.20
CA SER A 196 -18.45 -2.70 0.80
C SER A 196 -17.69 -1.66 1.66
N SER A 197 -16.36 -1.65 1.64
CA SER A 197 -15.50 -0.86 2.53
C SER A 197 -14.77 0.30 1.84
N PHE A 198 -14.50 0.24 0.54
CA PHE A 198 -13.68 1.24 -0.16
C PHE A 198 -14.22 1.66 -1.52
N TYR A 199 -13.94 2.91 -1.87
CA TYR A 199 -13.95 3.44 -3.22
C TYR A 199 -12.54 3.47 -3.78
N PHE A 200 -12.39 3.03 -5.03
CA PHE A 200 -11.14 3.11 -5.79
C PHE A 200 -11.25 4.18 -6.87
N PHE A 201 -10.16 4.88 -7.11
CA PHE A 201 -10.05 5.97 -8.06
C PHE A 201 -8.96 5.65 -9.08
N GLU A 202 -9.26 5.86 -10.35
CA GLU A 202 -8.28 5.82 -11.43
C GLU A 202 -8.28 7.19 -12.12
N ASN A 203 -7.12 7.82 -12.23
CA ASN A 203 -6.97 9.09 -12.92
C ASN A 203 -7.37 8.91 -14.40
N LYS A 204 -8.15 9.87 -14.93
CA LYS A 204 -8.63 9.78 -16.31
C LYS A 204 -7.50 9.83 -17.34
N ASP A 205 -6.43 10.58 -17.07
CA ASP A 205 -5.29 10.72 -17.99
C ASP A 205 -4.48 9.44 -18.09
N PHE A 206 -4.46 8.63 -17.02
CA PHE A 206 -3.87 7.29 -17.03
C PHE A 206 -4.63 6.30 -17.93
N SER A 207 -5.83 6.66 -18.42
CA SER A 207 -6.67 5.82 -19.29
C SER A 207 -6.57 6.11 -20.78
N SER A 208 -5.75 7.08 -21.17
CA SER A 208 -5.57 7.59 -22.54
C SER A 208 -4.20 7.24 -23.09
#